data_AF-A0A0F4GXV6-F1
#
_entry.id   AF-A0A0F4GXV6-F1
#
_cell.length_a   1.000
_cell.length_b   1.000
_cell.length_c   1.000
_cell.angle_alpha   90.00
_cell.angle_beta   90.00
_cell.angle_gamma   90.00
#
_symmetry.space_group_name_H-M   'P 1'
#
loop_
_entity.id
_entity.type
_entity.pdbx_description
1 polymer ?
#
loop_
_entity_poly.entity_id
_entity_poly.type
_entity_poly.pdbx_seq_one_letter_code
_entity_poly.pdbx_strand_id
1 'polypeptide(L)'
;MALNTLIGPHANIGGNYTTLTMHALLGCTENEIKRLVVLVVGHVWETPPCSFQQTWSLIGQSSNFWAEAFAGRLRGPRLPDDFHSRVEEVQRHLYDEAVAKKAAWQSASTGDVVAEQVQAKRRQIEDRDRDDDEPELVKRVKVEEDEPYLISSQTVETPTENPAATHMSRTWDDDNVECDGGPVPAPHLPPTETPASLTGTIGNQTKHTIMQAMEIFLESELKARVEEARTQSRHETELELQDKAKILAERELKLRSQEEQLSGLKDTLALQEKALAAQEKKLAAQAKNQASQEKCLAGEVSIQETAKLALEAQEVEADNEREKQQMADRMAKMQRDSDQVKEKAQWESEMTERIRQELTEGMKRALARF
;
A
#
# COMPACT_ATOMS: atom_id res chain seq x y z
N MET A 1 -8.22 -1.79 -39.49
CA MET A 1 -7.62 -3.09 -39.87
C MET A 1 -6.10 -3.19 -39.57
N ALA A 2 -5.54 -2.42 -38.61
CA ALA A 2 -4.08 -2.37 -38.41
C ALA A 2 -3.54 -3.08 -37.14
N LEU A 3 -4.39 -3.73 -36.33
CA LEU A 3 -3.94 -4.44 -35.12
C LEU A 3 -3.52 -5.90 -35.37
N ASN A 4 -3.90 -6.49 -36.51
CA ASN A 4 -3.55 -7.88 -36.84
C ASN A 4 -2.09 -8.07 -37.28
N THR A 5 -1.34 -6.98 -37.47
CA THR A 5 0.04 -7.03 -37.99
C THR A 5 1.10 -6.87 -36.91
N LEU A 6 0.74 -6.47 -35.69
CA LEU A 6 1.72 -6.21 -34.63
C LEU A 6 2.03 -7.44 -33.75
N ILE A 7 1.17 -8.46 -33.77
CA ILE A 7 1.36 -9.70 -33.03
C ILE A 7 1.34 -10.83 -34.06
N GLY A 8 2.53 -11.27 -34.49
CA GLY A 8 2.66 -12.31 -35.51
C GLY A 8 1.93 -13.60 -35.11
N PRO A 9 1.42 -14.39 -36.08
CA PRO A 9 0.62 -15.61 -35.87
C PRO A 9 1.36 -16.77 -35.18
N HIS A 10 2.60 -16.56 -34.74
CA HIS A 10 3.45 -17.53 -34.07
C HIS A 10 4.04 -17.04 -32.74
N ALA A 11 3.56 -15.94 -32.19
CA ALA A 11 3.81 -15.64 -30.78
C ALA A 11 3.11 -16.74 -29.97
N ASN A 12 3.85 -17.80 -29.67
CA ASN A 12 3.43 -18.88 -28.80
C ASN A 12 3.13 -18.21 -27.45
N ILE A 13 1.83 -17.97 -27.18
CA ILE A 13 1.31 -17.31 -25.96
C ILE A 13 1.44 -18.31 -24.80
N GLY A 14 2.67 -18.77 -24.57
CA GLY A 14 3.04 -19.59 -23.44
C GLY A 14 3.05 -18.73 -22.19
N GLY A 15 1.88 -18.57 -21.58
CA GLY A 15 1.76 -18.46 -20.13
C GLY A 15 1.47 -17.08 -19.54
N ASN A 16 1.75 -15.97 -20.22
CA ASN A 16 1.54 -14.63 -19.65
C ASN A 16 0.68 -13.76 -20.57
N TYR A 17 -0.63 -13.70 -20.29
CA TYR A 17 -1.47 -12.69 -20.95
C TYR A 17 -1.09 -11.32 -20.40
N THR A 18 -0.36 -10.56 -21.20
CA THR A 18 -0.06 -9.17 -20.86
C THR A 18 -1.34 -8.35 -20.87
N THR A 19 -1.40 -7.30 -20.04
CA THR A 19 -2.51 -6.33 -20.01
C THR A 19 -2.86 -5.81 -21.41
N LEU A 20 -1.86 -5.67 -22.28
CA LEU A 20 -2.01 -5.24 -23.66
C LEU A 20 -2.80 -6.26 -24.51
N THR A 21 -2.60 -7.56 -24.28
CA THR A 21 -3.33 -8.64 -24.96
C THR A 21 -4.80 -8.65 -24.52
N MET A 22 -5.05 -8.45 -23.22
CA MET A 22 -6.41 -8.35 -22.69
C MET A 22 -7.14 -7.11 -23.24
N HIS A 23 -6.45 -5.97 -23.33
CA HIS A 23 -6.98 -4.75 -23.97
C HIS A 23 -7.32 -5.00 -25.44
N ALA A 24 -6.40 -5.63 -26.17
CA ALA A 24 -6.56 -5.96 -27.59
C ALA A 24 -7.56 -7.09 -27.86
N LEU A 25 -8.01 -7.84 -26.85
CA LEU A 25 -9.06 -8.85 -27.00
C LEU A 25 -10.42 -8.30 -26.58
N LEU A 26 -10.51 -7.75 -25.36
CA LEU A 26 -11.77 -7.34 -24.74
C LEU A 26 -12.23 -5.94 -25.17
N GLY A 27 -11.32 -5.10 -25.68
CA GLY A 27 -11.62 -3.70 -25.98
C GLY A 27 -11.79 -2.84 -24.72
N CYS A 28 -11.35 -3.34 -23.57
CA CYS A 28 -11.39 -2.62 -22.30
C CYS A 28 -10.12 -1.80 -22.10
N THR A 29 -10.24 -0.65 -21.45
CA THR A 29 -9.13 0.17 -20.97
C THR A 29 -8.29 -0.55 -19.92
N GLU A 30 -7.06 -0.09 -19.69
CA GLU A 30 -6.18 -0.64 -18.65
C GLU A 30 -6.83 -0.61 -17.25
N ASN A 31 -7.54 0.47 -16.93
CA ASN A 31 -8.21 0.63 -15.64
C ASN A 31 -9.35 -0.39 -15.45
N GLU A 32 -10.08 -0.70 -16.51
CA GLU A 32 -11.11 -1.74 -16.47
C GLU A 32 -10.49 -3.11 -16.26
N ILE A 33 -9.38 -3.43 -16.95
CA ILE A 33 -8.67 -4.69 -16.74
C ILE A 33 -8.17 -4.80 -15.29
N LYS A 34 -7.61 -3.73 -14.73
CA LYS A 34 -7.22 -3.69 -13.30
C LYS A 34 -8.42 -3.97 -12.38
N ARG A 35 -9.58 -3.38 -12.67
CA ARG A 35 -10.82 -3.65 -11.92
C ARG A 35 -11.25 -5.11 -12.05
N LEU A 36 -11.13 -5.71 -13.24
CA LEU A 36 -11.43 -7.11 -13.45
C LEU A 36 -10.55 -8.01 -12.57
N VAL A 37 -9.24 -7.76 -12.56
CA VAL A 37 -8.29 -8.51 -11.73
C VAL A 37 -8.68 -8.45 -10.26
N VAL A 38 -9.06 -7.26 -9.76
CA VAL A 38 -9.52 -7.09 -8.36
C VAL A 38 -10.79 -7.89 -8.08
N LEU A 39 -11.77 -7.88 -9.00
CA LEU A 39 -13.01 -8.66 -8.85
C LEU A 39 -12.75 -10.17 -8.83
N VAL A 40 -11.89 -10.66 -9.73
CA VAL A 40 -11.50 -12.08 -9.78
C VAL A 40 -10.82 -12.48 -8.47
N VAL A 41 -9.85 -11.69 -7.99
CA VAL A 41 -9.19 -11.94 -6.71
C VAL A 41 -10.20 -11.95 -5.56
N GLY A 42 -11.10 -10.97 -5.50
CA GLY A 42 -12.15 -10.90 -4.48
C GLY A 42 -12.98 -12.18 -4.39
N HIS A 43 -13.56 -12.61 -5.51
CA HIS A 43 -14.39 -13.82 -5.55
C HIS A 43 -13.60 -15.13 -5.33
N VAL A 44 -12.35 -15.22 -5.78
CA VAL A 44 -11.49 -16.39 -5.50
C VAL A 44 -11.12 -16.44 -4.01
N TRP A 45 -11.00 -15.29 -3.36
CA TRP A 45 -10.59 -15.18 -1.96
C TRP A 45 -11.75 -15.34 -0.97
N GLU A 46 -13.01 -15.26 -1.42
CA GLU A 46 -14.18 -15.57 -0.62
C GLU A 46 -14.13 -16.98 0.02
N THR A 47 -14.88 -17.13 1.12
CA THR A 47 -14.98 -18.38 1.89
C THR A 47 -16.45 -18.80 1.96
N PRO A 48 -16.87 -19.93 1.35
CA PRO A 48 -16.05 -20.92 0.66
C PRO A 48 -15.48 -20.43 -0.69
N PRO A 49 -14.34 -20.97 -1.16
CA PRO A 49 -13.73 -20.57 -2.43
C PRO A 49 -14.66 -20.87 -3.61
N CYS A 50 -14.89 -19.86 -4.45
CA CYS A 50 -15.66 -20.03 -5.68
C CYS A 50 -14.92 -20.90 -6.70
N SER A 51 -15.64 -21.85 -7.31
CA SER A 51 -15.14 -22.56 -8.48
C SER A 51 -14.97 -21.62 -9.68
N PHE A 52 -14.15 -22.01 -10.66
CA PHE A 52 -13.92 -21.24 -11.89
C PHE A 52 -15.23 -20.73 -12.52
N GLN A 53 -16.20 -21.61 -12.75
CA GLN A 53 -17.49 -21.23 -13.36
C GLN A 53 -18.31 -20.28 -12.47
N GLN A 54 -18.30 -20.48 -11.16
CA GLN A 54 -19.03 -19.61 -10.22
C GLN A 54 -18.43 -18.20 -10.20
N THR A 55 -17.10 -18.07 -10.18
CA THR A 55 -16.41 -16.77 -10.22
C THR A 55 -16.84 -15.95 -11.44
N TRP A 56 -16.80 -16.53 -12.64
CA TRP A 56 -17.18 -15.81 -13.87
C TRP A 56 -18.67 -15.55 -13.97
N SER A 57 -19.52 -16.45 -13.45
CA SER A 57 -20.96 -16.22 -13.34
C SER A 57 -21.27 -15.03 -12.42
N LEU A 58 -20.61 -14.93 -11.25
CA LEU A 58 -20.79 -13.82 -10.31
C LEU A 58 -20.28 -12.49 -10.87
N ILE A 59 -19.15 -12.49 -11.58
CA ILE A 59 -18.64 -11.29 -12.26
C ILE A 59 -19.62 -10.83 -13.35
N GLY A 60 -20.16 -11.76 -14.14
CA GLY A 60 -21.18 -11.43 -15.15
C GLY A 60 -22.48 -10.91 -14.55
N GLN A 61 -22.91 -11.43 -13.40
CA GLN A 61 -24.12 -10.99 -12.70
C GLN A 61 -23.96 -9.65 -11.99
N SER A 62 -22.78 -9.37 -11.44
CA SER A 62 -22.49 -8.13 -10.71
C SER A 62 -22.27 -6.93 -11.62
N SER A 63 -21.96 -7.16 -12.91
CA SER A 63 -21.66 -6.10 -13.86
C SER A 63 -22.08 -6.48 -15.28
N ASN A 64 -23.12 -5.79 -15.78
CA ASN A 64 -23.55 -5.90 -17.18
C ASN A 64 -22.42 -5.58 -18.16
N PHE A 65 -21.52 -4.66 -17.79
CA PHE A 65 -20.34 -4.33 -18.60
C PHE A 65 -19.46 -5.58 -18.85
N TRP A 66 -19.17 -6.37 -17.82
CA TRP A 66 -18.33 -7.56 -17.98
C TRP A 66 -19.05 -8.67 -18.74
N ALA A 67 -20.36 -8.83 -18.52
CA ALA A 67 -21.17 -9.75 -19.32
C ALA A 67 -21.14 -9.39 -20.81
N GLU A 68 -21.27 -8.10 -21.16
CA GLU A 68 -21.19 -7.63 -22.54
C GLU A 68 -19.79 -7.72 -23.14
N ALA A 69 -18.75 -7.45 -22.35
CA ALA A 69 -17.35 -7.57 -22.76
C ALA A 69 -17.00 -9.01 -23.13
N PHE A 70 -17.36 -9.99 -22.28
CA PHE A 70 -17.09 -11.42 -22.55
C PHE A 70 -17.97 -11.99 -23.66
N ALA A 71 -19.15 -11.41 -23.90
CA ALA A 71 -19.98 -11.73 -25.06
C ALA A 71 -19.49 -11.07 -26.36
N GLY A 72 -18.44 -10.23 -26.30
CA GLY A 72 -17.89 -9.52 -27.45
C GLY A 72 -18.76 -8.36 -27.96
N ARG A 73 -19.82 -7.98 -27.24
CA ARG A 73 -20.77 -6.95 -27.70
C ARG A 73 -20.14 -5.56 -27.76
N LEU A 74 -19.11 -5.30 -26.95
CA LEU A 74 -18.37 -4.03 -26.94
C LEU A 74 -17.49 -3.82 -28.19
N ARG A 75 -17.20 -4.87 -28.98
CA ARG A 75 -16.35 -4.77 -30.18
C ARG A 75 -17.10 -4.56 -31.49
N GLY A 76 -18.43 -4.56 -31.45
CA GLY A 76 -19.25 -4.45 -32.65
C GLY A 76 -19.49 -5.79 -33.35
N PRO A 77 -20.01 -5.77 -34.59
CA PRO A 77 -20.67 -6.93 -35.20
C PRO A 77 -19.73 -8.00 -35.77
N ARG A 78 -18.41 -7.77 -35.82
CA ARG A 78 -17.43 -8.71 -36.38
C ARG A 78 -16.42 -9.11 -35.31
N LEU A 79 -16.62 -10.30 -34.74
CA LEU A 79 -15.69 -10.94 -33.81
C LEU A 79 -14.80 -11.94 -34.58
N PRO A 80 -13.52 -12.12 -34.18
CA PRO A 80 -12.71 -13.23 -34.65
C PRO A 80 -13.38 -14.58 -34.33
N ASP A 81 -13.20 -15.58 -35.20
CA ASP A 81 -13.79 -16.91 -35.02
C ASP A 81 -13.33 -17.62 -33.73
N ASP A 82 -12.15 -17.25 -33.22
CA ASP A 82 -11.54 -17.78 -32.00
C ASP A 82 -11.74 -16.89 -30.76
N PHE A 83 -12.59 -15.86 -30.85
CA PHE A 83 -12.78 -14.89 -29.78
C PHE A 83 -13.13 -15.53 -28.43
N HIS A 84 -14.13 -16.42 -28.41
CA HIS A 84 -14.58 -17.05 -27.17
C HIS A 84 -13.52 -17.97 -26.56
N SER A 85 -12.76 -18.69 -27.38
CA SER A 85 -11.63 -19.51 -26.91
C SER A 85 -10.56 -18.64 -26.25
N ARG A 86 -10.19 -17.51 -26.86
CA ARG A 86 -9.22 -16.56 -26.28
C ARG A 86 -9.74 -15.90 -25.00
N VAL A 87 -11.03 -15.60 -24.93
CA VAL A 87 -11.66 -15.06 -23.71
C VAL A 87 -11.58 -16.08 -22.59
N GLU A 88 -11.87 -17.35 -22.87
CA GLU A 88 -11.76 -18.43 -21.88
C GLU A 88 -10.31 -18.61 -21.39
N GLU A 89 -9.32 -18.48 -22.27
CA GLU A 89 -7.91 -18.52 -21.88
C GLU A 89 -7.51 -17.37 -20.96
N VAL A 90 -7.96 -16.14 -21.26
CA VAL A 90 -7.76 -14.96 -20.38
C VAL A 90 -8.42 -15.19 -19.02
N GLN A 91 -9.65 -15.70 -19.02
CA GLN A 91 -10.38 -16.04 -17.80
C GLN A 91 -9.62 -17.10 -16.98
N ARG A 92 -9.11 -18.15 -17.62
CA ARG A 92 -8.32 -19.19 -16.96
C ARG A 92 -7.04 -18.61 -16.35
N HIS A 93 -6.30 -17.81 -17.11
CA HIS A 93 -5.08 -17.17 -16.63
C HIS A 93 -5.31 -16.29 -15.40
N LEU A 94 -6.32 -15.41 -15.44
CA LEU A 94 -6.65 -14.54 -14.31
C LEU A 94 -7.08 -15.31 -13.06
N TYR A 95 -7.83 -16.41 -13.25
CA TYR A 95 -8.24 -17.28 -12.16
C TYR A 95 -7.04 -18.00 -11.53
N ASP A 96 -6.18 -18.61 -12.34
CA ASP A 96 -4.99 -19.33 -11.88
C ASP A 96 -4.02 -18.39 -11.14
N GLU A 97 -3.82 -17.17 -11.65
CA GLU A 97 -3.01 -16.14 -10.99
C GLU A 97 -3.62 -15.75 -9.63
N ALA A 98 -4.94 -15.59 -9.54
CA ALA A 98 -5.63 -15.27 -8.29
C ALA A 98 -5.53 -16.40 -7.26
N VAL A 99 -5.64 -17.66 -7.69
CA VAL A 99 -5.46 -18.86 -6.86
C VAL A 99 -4.01 -18.96 -6.35
N ALA A 100 -3.03 -18.76 -7.23
CA ALA A 100 -1.61 -18.76 -6.87
C ALA A 100 -1.30 -17.65 -5.84
N LYS A 101 -1.85 -16.44 -6.04
CA LYS A 101 -1.74 -15.34 -5.06
C LYS A 101 -2.39 -15.70 -3.72
N LYS A 102 -3.55 -16.36 -3.73
CA LYS A 102 -4.21 -16.82 -2.49
C LYS A 102 -3.32 -17.82 -1.75
N ALA A 103 -2.78 -18.81 -2.44
CA ALA A 103 -1.89 -19.80 -1.86
C ALA A 103 -0.61 -19.18 -1.28
N ALA A 104 -0.01 -18.21 -1.98
CA ALA A 104 1.16 -17.48 -1.50
C ALA A 104 0.82 -16.65 -0.24
N TRP A 105 -0.32 -15.96 -0.23
CA TRP A 105 -0.77 -15.20 0.94
C TRP A 105 -1.13 -16.09 2.13
N GLN A 106 -1.78 -17.22 1.90
CA GLN A 106 -2.05 -18.22 2.93
C GLN A 106 -0.76 -18.78 3.51
N SER A 107 0.23 -19.09 2.66
CA SER A 107 1.55 -19.54 3.12
C SER A 107 2.28 -18.48 3.95
N ALA A 108 2.18 -17.20 3.56
CA ALA A 108 2.77 -16.09 4.31
C ALA A 108 2.05 -15.80 5.65
N SER A 109 0.73 -15.97 5.69
CA SER A 109 -0.09 -15.69 6.89
C SER A 109 -0.13 -16.85 7.88
N THR A 110 0.05 -18.09 7.41
CA THR A 110 0.04 -19.30 8.23
C THR A 110 1.41 -19.52 8.88
N GLY A 111 1.80 -18.62 9.78
CA GLY A 111 2.62 -18.91 10.97
C GLY A 111 4.09 -19.35 10.81
N ASP A 112 4.55 -19.88 9.69
CA ASP A 112 5.92 -20.42 9.57
C ASP A 112 6.96 -19.28 9.57
N VAL A 113 6.62 -18.12 9.00
CA VAL A 113 7.48 -16.94 9.06
C VAL A 113 7.58 -16.38 10.49
N VAL A 114 6.53 -16.52 11.31
CA VAL A 114 6.58 -16.08 12.73
C VAL A 114 7.37 -17.07 13.56
N ALA A 115 7.21 -18.37 13.33
CA ALA A 115 8.01 -19.41 14.00
C ALA A 115 9.49 -19.34 13.61
N GLU A 116 9.80 -19.11 12.33
CA GLU A 116 11.16 -18.94 11.82
C GLU A 116 11.78 -17.61 12.27
N GLN A 117 11.02 -16.51 12.33
CA GLN A 117 11.50 -15.24 12.86
C GLN A 117 11.72 -15.29 14.38
N VAL A 118 10.92 -16.08 15.12
CA VAL A 118 11.16 -16.35 16.55
C VAL A 118 12.40 -17.23 16.74
N GLN A 119 12.62 -18.25 15.90
CA GLN A 119 13.85 -19.05 15.93
C GLN A 119 15.09 -18.24 15.53
N ALA A 120 14.99 -17.38 14.52
CA ALA A 120 16.08 -16.50 14.09
C ALA A 120 16.43 -15.47 15.18
N LYS A 121 15.43 -14.90 15.86
CA LYS A 121 15.67 -14.06 17.05
C LYS A 121 16.28 -14.84 18.21
N ARG A 122 15.88 -16.10 18.43
CA ARG A 122 16.51 -16.96 19.45
C ARG A 122 18.00 -17.17 19.18
N ARG A 123 18.36 -17.49 17.93
CA ARG A 123 19.77 -17.66 17.51
C ARG A 123 20.57 -16.36 17.68
N GLN A 124 19.98 -15.21 17.35
CA GLN A 124 20.65 -13.92 17.49
C GLN A 124 20.92 -13.53 18.95
N ILE A 125 20.08 -13.95 19.89
CA ILE A 125 20.31 -13.73 21.33
C ILE A 125 21.41 -14.67 21.83
N GLU A 126 21.38 -15.94 21.42
CA GLU A 126 22.41 -16.94 21.75
C GLU A 126 23.81 -16.53 21.26
N ASP A 127 23.91 -15.89 20.10
CA ASP A 127 25.19 -15.39 19.57
C ASP A 127 25.67 -14.11 20.29
N ARG A 128 24.76 -13.25 20.79
CA ARG A 128 25.16 -12.06 21.58
C ARG A 128 25.68 -12.43 22.96
N ASP A 129 25.11 -13.45 23.58
CA ASP A 129 25.55 -13.91 24.90
C ASP A 129 26.90 -14.66 24.85
N ARG A 130 27.43 -14.93 23.65
CA ARG A 130 28.74 -15.54 23.43
C ARG A 130 29.90 -14.55 23.27
N ASP A 131 29.60 -13.27 23.03
CA ASP A 131 30.61 -12.22 22.86
C ASP A 131 30.84 -11.38 24.13
N ASP A 132 30.17 -11.72 25.25
CA ASP A 132 30.34 -11.06 26.56
C ASP A 132 31.33 -11.81 27.47
N ASP A 133 32.26 -12.57 26.88
CA ASP A 133 33.48 -13.01 27.57
C ASP A 133 34.30 -11.74 27.87
N GLU A 134 34.30 -11.36 29.16
CA GLU A 134 34.98 -10.21 29.75
C GLU A 134 36.30 -9.86 29.06
N PRO A 135 36.48 -8.63 28.54
CA PRO A 135 37.79 -8.20 28.08
C PRO A 135 38.74 -8.17 29.28
N GLU A 136 39.75 -9.04 29.27
CA GLU A 136 40.85 -9.04 30.24
C GLU A 136 41.36 -7.60 30.42
N LEU A 137 41.45 -7.18 31.68
CA LEU A 137 41.92 -5.87 32.13
C LEU A 137 43.28 -5.51 31.52
N VAL A 138 43.27 -4.88 30.35
CA VAL A 138 44.47 -4.31 29.74
C VAL A 138 44.92 -3.14 30.61
N LYS A 139 46.07 -3.32 31.27
CA LYS A 139 46.75 -2.31 32.08
C LYS A 139 46.91 -1.02 31.27
N ARG A 140 46.26 0.04 31.73
CA ARG A 140 46.33 1.40 31.16
C ARG A 140 47.78 1.89 31.13
N VAL A 141 48.36 1.94 29.94
CA VAL A 141 49.54 2.76 29.65
C VAL A 141 49.03 4.20 29.49
N LYS A 142 49.56 5.11 30.32
CA LYS A 142 49.42 6.55 30.14
C LYS A 142 50.08 6.92 28.81
N VAL A 143 49.28 7.28 27.82
CA VAL A 143 49.74 8.05 26.66
C VAL A 143 49.11 9.44 26.79
N GLU A 144 50.00 10.39 27.00
CA GLU A 144 49.81 11.83 27.04
C GLU A 144 50.14 12.31 25.63
N GLU A 145 49.18 12.91 24.90
CA GLU A 145 49.46 13.79 23.76
C GLU A 145 48.17 14.46 23.21
N ASP A 146 48.14 15.79 23.38
CA ASP A 146 47.87 16.85 22.40
C ASP A 146 46.70 16.74 21.37
N GLU A 147 45.69 17.60 21.61
CA GLU A 147 45.18 18.69 20.74
C GLU A 147 44.95 18.54 19.20
N PRO A 148 44.07 19.36 18.61
CA PRO A 148 43.02 18.91 17.68
C PRO A 148 43.33 19.17 16.20
N TYR A 149 42.67 18.42 15.30
CA TYR A 149 42.62 18.74 13.87
C TYR A 149 41.20 18.93 13.35
N LEU A 150 40.94 20.17 12.94
CA LEU A 150 39.86 20.63 12.06
C LEU A 150 39.99 20.03 10.66
N ILE A 151 38.96 19.35 10.15
CA ILE A 151 38.70 19.16 8.70
C ILE A 151 37.17 19.16 8.55
N SER A 152 36.56 20.27 8.11
CA SER A 152 36.43 20.79 6.74
C SER A 152 35.44 20.02 5.87
N SER A 153 34.47 20.80 5.38
CA SER A 153 33.31 20.48 4.57
C SER A 153 33.62 19.74 3.28
N GLN A 154 32.72 18.85 2.85
CA GLN A 154 32.64 18.46 1.45
C GLN A 154 31.18 18.42 0.95
N THR A 155 31.01 19.22 -0.10
CA THR A 155 29.87 19.45 -0.99
C THR A 155 29.70 18.26 -1.96
N VAL A 156 28.79 18.42 -2.93
CA VAL A 156 28.58 17.66 -4.18
C VAL A 156 27.71 16.38 -4.02
N GLU A 157 26.71 15.99 -4.84
CA GLU A 157 26.32 16.24 -6.25
C GLU A 157 24.80 16.10 -6.47
N THR A 158 24.27 16.88 -7.41
CA THR A 158 23.00 16.70 -8.14
C THR A 158 23.12 15.60 -9.20
N PRO A 159 22.03 14.86 -9.53
CA PRO A 159 21.93 14.17 -10.82
C PRO A 159 20.80 14.73 -11.70
N THR A 160 21.25 15.35 -12.79
CA THR A 160 20.92 15.09 -14.20
C THR A 160 19.48 14.73 -14.59
N GLU A 161 18.84 15.70 -15.24
CA GLU A 161 17.62 15.58 -16.05
C GLU A 161 17.80 14.62 -17.23
N ASN A 162 16.75 13.83 -17.49
CA ASN A 162 16.50 13.15 -18.77
C ASN A 162 15.15 13.66 -19.31
N PRO A 163 15.06 14.33 -20.46
CA PRO A 163 13.77 14.58 -21.09
C PRO A 163 13.38 13.36 -21.95
N ALA A 164 12.35 12.64 -21.51
CA ALA A 164 11.67 11.63 -22.29
C ALA A 164 10.93 12.28 -23.47
N ALA A 165 11.18 11.74 -24.66
CA ALA A 165 10.54 12.13 -25.91
C ALA A 165 9.01 12.01 -25.82
N THR A 166 8.32 13.15 -25.89
CA THR A 166 6.86 13.19 -26.03
C THR A 166 6.51 13.08 -27.52
N HIS A 167 6.05 11.88 -27.89
CA HIS A 167 5.53 11.57 -29.21
C HIS A 167 4.15 12.24 -29.37
N MET A 168 4.09 13.38 -30.07
CA MET A 168 2.83 14.03 -30.42
C MET A 168 2.17 13.28 -31.58
N SER A 169 1.18 12.45 -31.25
CA SER A 169 0.24 11.91 -32.23
C SER A 169 -0.64 13.03 -32.74
N ARG A 170 -0.36 13.47 -33.97
CA ARG A 170 -1.15 14.44 -34.72
C ARG A 170 -2.41 13.74 -35.21
N THR A 171 -3.53 13.95 -34.54
CA THR A 171 -4.86 13.60 -35.07
C THR A 171 -5.15 14.57 -36.20
N TRP A 172 -5.25 14.05 -37.41
CA TRP A 172 -5.82 14.77 -38.54
C TRP A 172 -7.33 14.68 -38.35
N ASP A 173 -7.93 15.75 -37.85
CA ASP A 173 -9.37 15.94 -37.96
C ASP A 173 -9.65 16.23 -39.44
N ASP A 174 -10.20 15.21 -40.10
CA ASP A 174 -10.72 15.24 -41.46
C ASP A 174 -12.03 16.06 -41.42
N ASP A 175 -11.90 17.39 -41.42
CA ASP A 175 -13.02 18.29 -41.66
C ASP A 175 -13.43 18.14 -43.14
N ASN A 176 -14.31 17.16 -43.35
CA ASN A 176 -15.04 16.90 -44.58
C ASN A 176 -16.00 18.07 -44.85
N VAL A 177 -15.47 19.16 -45.42
CA VAL A 177 -16.26 20.26 -45.96
C VAL A 177 -16.86 19.78 -47.28
N GLU A 178 -18.13 19.41 -47.21
CA GLU A 178 -19.03 19.19 -48.34
C GLU A 178 -19.12 20.50 -49.16
N CYS A 179 -18.24 20.66 -50.14
CA CYS A 179 -18.38 21.70 -51.16
C CYS A 179 -19.51 21.30 -52.11
N ASP A 180 -20.72 21.71 -51.78
CA ASP A 180 -21.89 21.67 -52.66
C ASP A 180 -21.66 22.60 -53.86
N GLY A 181 -21.01 22.03 -54.89
CA GLY A 181 -20.71 22.67 -56.16
C GLY A 181 -21.96 22.78 -57.03
N GLY A 182 -22.84 23.72 -56.69
CA GLY A 182 -23.90 24.16 -57.59
C GLY A 182 -23.31 24.83 -58.85
N PRO A 183 -23.83 24.55 -60.05
CA PRO A 183 -23.35 25.18 -61.28
C PRO A 183 -23.66 26.67 -61.29
N VAL A 184 -22.63 27.50 -61.15
CA VAL A 184 -22.74 28.96 -61.32
C VAL A 184 -23.05 29.26 -62.79
N PRO A 185 -24.16 29.95 -63.11
CA PRO A 185 -24.49 30.32 -64.48
C PRO A 185 -23.49 31.34 -65.01
N ALA A 186 -22.96 31.06 -66.20
CA ALA A 186 -22.04 31.93 -66.92
C ALA A 186 -22.64 33.34 -67.10
N PRO A 187 -21.90 34.43 -66.79
CA PRO A 187 -22.37 35.77 -67.09
C PRO A 187 -22.41 35.97 -68.60
N HIS A 188 -23.59 36.29 -69.12
CA HIS A 188 -23.78 36.75 -70.50
C HIS A 188 -22.99 38.05 -70.71
N LEU A 189 -21.85 37.94 -71.39
CA LEU A 189 -21.11 39.09 -71.90
C LEU A 189 -21.91 39.74 -73.05
N PRO A 190 -22.03 41.08 -73.07
CA PRO A 190 -22.65 41.78 -74.19
C PRO A 190 -21.81 41.59 -75.47
N PRO A 191 -22.44 41.57 -76.66
CA PRO A 191 -21.74 41.39 -77.93
C PRO A 191 -20.79 42.56 -78.13
N THR A 192 -19.50 42.25 -78.11
CA THR A 192 -18.41 43.18 -78.40
C THR A 192 -18.54 43.62 -79.85
N GLU A 193 -18.81 44.90 -80.05
CA GLU A 193 -18.78 45.55 -81.36
C GLU A 193 -17.42 45.30 -82.01
N THR A 194 -17.44 44.59 -83.14
CA THR A 194 -16.29 44.38 -84.02
C THR A 194 -15.70 45.73 -84.43
N PRO A 195 -14.45 46.07 -84.06
CA PRO A 195 -13.81 47.27 -84.54
C PRO A 195 -13.58 47.15 -86.05
N ALA A 196 -14.02 48.18 -86.78
CA ALA A 196 -13.84 48.31 -88.21
C ALA A 196 -12.38 48.06 -88.62
N SER A 197 -12.21 47.20 -89.61
CA SER A 197 -10.92 46.79 -90.16
C SER A 197 -10.21 47.98 -90.80
N LEU A 198 -9.31 48.62 -90.04
CA LEU A 198 -8.34 49.59 -90.53
C LEU A 198 -7.20 48.85 -91.25
N THR A 199 -7.44 48.42 -92.49
CA THR A 199 -6.39 47.94 -93.40
C THR A 199 -5.63 49.12 -94.00
N GLY A 200 -4.96 49.90 -93.14
CA GLY A 200 -3.90 50.80 -93.56
C GLY A 200 -2.57 50.05 -93.55
N THR A 201 -1.86 50.00 -94.67
CA THR A 201 -0.52 49.42 -94.78
C THR A 201 0.48 50.18 -93.92
N ILE A 202 0.57 49.81 -92.63
CA ILE A 202 1.61 50.24 -91.71
C ILE A 202 2.94 49.68 -92.21
N GLY A 203 3.91 50.56 -92.49
CA GLY A 203 5.25 50.17 -92.93
C GLY A 203 5.97 49.26 -91.92
N ASN A 204 6.81 48.35 -92.41
CA ASN A 204 7.47 47.32 -91.60
C ASN A 204 8.26 47.88 -90.39
N GLN A 205 8.80 49.10 -90.52
CA GLN A 205 9.55 49.76 -89.45
C GLN A 205 8.65 50.13 -88.26
N THR A 206 7.44 50.64 -88.54
CA THR A 206 6.46 51.00 -87.51
C THR A 206 5.91 49.77 -86.80
N LYS A 207 5.73 48.64 -87.51
CA LYS A 207 5.35 47.37 -86.90
C LYS A 207 6.40 46.88 -85.89
N HIS A 208 7.68 47.00 -86.22
CA HIS A 208 8.76 46.61 -85.31
C HIS A 208 8.78 47.47 -84.05
N THR A 209 8.63 48.79 -84.17
CA THR A 209 8.54 49.70 -83.02
C THR A 209 7.34 49.40 -82.13
N ILE A 210 6.16 49.13 -82.71
CA ILE A 210 4.96 48.76 -81.93
C ILE A 210 5.18 47.44 -81.20
N MET A 211 5.74 46.43 -81.87
CA MET A 211 6.01 45.13 -81.26
C MET A 211 7.02 45.24 -80.11
N GLN A 212 8.10 46.02 -80.30
CA GLN A 212 9.10 46.25 -79.25
C GLN A 212 8.51 47.03 -78.06
N ALA A 213 7.68 48.04 -78.31
CA ALA A 213 6.99 48.76 -77.24
C ALA A 213 6.00 47.86 -76.48
N MET A 214 5.32 46.96 -77.18
CA MET A 214 4.41 45.98 -76.58
C MET A 214 5.18 44.93 -75.75
N GLU A 215 6.34 44.49 -76.23
CA GLU A 215 7.22 43.58 -75.48
C GLU A 215 7.73 44.23 -74.19
N ILE A 216 8.24 45.47 -74.26
CA ILE A 216 8.66 46.23 -73.07
C ILE A 216 7.50 46.43 -72.09
N PHE A 217 6.30 46.75 -72.59
CA PHE A 217 5.12 46.90 -71.76
C PHE A 217 4.76 45.59 -71.05
N LEU A 218 4.70 44.47 -71.78
CA LEU A 218 4.40 43.15 -71.22
C LEU A 218 5.46 42.70 -70.21
N GLU A 219 6.75 42.92 -70.48
CA GLU A 219 7.82 42.65 -69.52
C GLU A 219 7.67 43.49 -68.25
N SER A 220 7.36 44.78 -68.39
CA SER A 220 7.16 45.67 -67.24
C SER A 220 5.94 45.28 -66.41
N GLU A 221 4.83 44.90 -67.06
CA GLU A 221 3.61 44.47 -66.38
C GLU A 221 3.81 43.11 -65.69
N LEU A 222 4.45 42.15 -66.36
CA LEU A 222 4.78 40.85 -65.77
C LEU A 222 5.70 41.03 -64.55
N LYS A 223 6.72 41.89 -64.65
CA LYS A 223 7.63 42.17 -63.54
C LYS A 223 6.88 42.82 -62.36
N ALA A 224 5.96 43.75 -62.63
CA ALA A 224 5.12 44.36 -61.60
C ALA A 224 4.24 43.32 -60.90
N ARG A 225 3.56 42.44 -61.66
CA ARG A 225 2.73 41.37 -61.10
C ARG A 225 3.52 40.34 -60.30
N VAL A 226 4.74 39.99 -60.73
CA VAL A 226 5.62 39.08 -59.98
C VAL A 226 6.08 39.71 -58.67
N GLU A 227 6.40 41.01 -58.67
CA GLU A 227 6.79 41.70 -57.45
C GLU A 227 5.62 41.86 -56.48
N GLU A 228 4.41 42.16 -56.99
CA GLU A 228 3.18 42.19 -56.20
C GLU A 228 2.85 40.80 -55.61
N ALA A 229 2.93 39.73 -56.40
CA ALA A 229 2.73 38.37 -55.90
C ALA A 229 3.76 37.99 -54.83
N ARG A 230 5.02 38.46 -54.96
CA ARG A 230 6.05 38.26 -53.94
C ARG A 230 5.77 39.02 -52.65
N THR A 231 5.31 40.27 -52.71
CA THR A 231 4.98 41.03 -51.50
C THR A 231 3.74 40.48 -50.81
N GLN A 232 2.72 40.05 -51.58
CA GLN A 232 1.54 39.36 -51.03
C GLN A 232 1.92 38.05 -50.34
N SER A 233 2.72 37.19 -51.01
CA SER A 233 3.19 35.95 -50.41
C SER A 233 4.02 36.17 -49.15
N ARG A 234 4.87 37.20 -49.11
CA ARG A 234 5.60 37.58 -47.88
C ARG A 234 4.66 37.99 -46.76
N HIS A 235 3.66 38.82 -47.06
CA HIS A 235 2.72 39.31 -46.05
C HIS A 235 1.87 38.17 -45.48
N GLU A 236 1.43 37.23 -46.32
CA GLU A 236 0.70 36.02 -45.89
C GLU A 236 1.57 35.15 -44.97
N THR A 237 2.84 34.91 -45.33
CA THR A 237 3.76 34.15 -44.46
C THR A 237 4.05 34.85 -43.15
N GLU A 238 4.11 36.19 -43.13
CA GLU A 238 4.32 36.97 -41.91
C GLU A 238 3.10 36.90 -40.98
N LEU A 239 1.89 36.98 -41.55
CA LEU A 239 0.64 36.85 -40.81
C LEU A 239 0.49 35.44 -40.21
N GLU A 240 0.81 34.39 -40.97
CA GLU A 240 0.83 33.02 -40.47
C GLU A 240 1.83 32.83 -39.32
N LEU A 241 3.02 33.43 -39.42
CA LEU A 241 4.04 33.36 -38.36
C LEU A 241 3.56 34.10 -37.12
N GLN A 242 2.89 35.23 -37.27
CA GLN A 242 2.31 35.99 -36.17
C GLN A 242 1.22 35.20 -35.44
N ASP A 243 0.32 34.54 -36.18
CA ASP A 243 -0.73 33.70 -35.59
C ASP A 243 -0.14 32.48 -34.87
N LYS A 244 0.86 31.81 -35.47
CA LYS A 244 1.58 30.70 -34.82
C LYS A 244 2.28 31.16 -33.54
N ALA A 245 2.92 32.34 -33.55
CA ALA A 245 3.56 32.90 -32.37
C ALA A 245 2.55 33.22 -31.26
N LYS A 246 1.36 33.74 -31.61
CA LYS A 246 0.29 34.01 -30.66
C LYS A 246 -0.24 32.72 -30.01
N ILE A 247 -0.49 31.68 -30.81
CA ILE A 247 -0.95 30.37 -30.32
C ILE A 247 0.10 29.75 -29.38
N LEU A 248 1.39 29.85 -29.72
CA LEU A 248 2.47 29.37 -28.87
C LEU A 248 2.56 30.14 -27.54
N ALA A 249 2.42 31.47 -27.57
CA ALA A 249 2.42 32.30 -26.37
C ALA A 249 1.24 31.98 -25.44
N GLU A 250 0.04 31.78 -25.98
CA GLU A 250 -1.14 31.36 -25.21
C GLU A 250 -0.95 29.97 -24.60
N ARG A 251 -0.35 29.03 -25.33
CA ARG A 251 -0.02 27.69 -24.82
C ARG A 251 1.02 27.76 -23.70
N GLU A 252 2.05 28.58 -23.83
CA GLU A 252 3.08 28.76 -22.80
C GLU A 252 2.48 29.36 -21.52
N LEU A 253 1.61 30.37 -21.65
CA LEU A 253 0.89 30.95 -20.51
C LEU A 253 0.05 29.88 -19.78
N LYS A 254 -0.64 29.03 -20.52
CA LYS A 254 -1.45 27.94 -19.96
C LYS A 254 -0.59 26.91 -19.23
N LEU A 255 0.57 26.55 -19.78
CA LEU A 255 1.52 25.64 -19.14
C LEU A 255 2.07 26.23 -17.83
N ARG A 256 2.49 27.51 -17.84
CA ARG A 256 2.95 28.19 -16.62
C ARG A 256 1.88 28.21 -15.53
N SER A 257 0.63 28.47 -15.90
CA SER A 257 -0.50 28.43 -14.94
C SER A 257 -0.70 27.03 -14.36
N GLN A 258 -0.56 25.98 -15.16
CA GLN A 258 -0.63 24.59 -14.68
C GLN A 258 0.54 24.24 -13.75
N GLU A 259 1.76 24.66 -14.08
CA GLU A 259 2.94 24.48 -13.23
C GLU A 259 2.78 25.18 -11.87
N GLU A 260 2.22 26.39 -11.84
CA GLU A 260 1.93 27.12 -10.61
C GLU A 260 0.89 26.38 -9.75
N GLN A 261 -0.18 25.87 -10.38
CA GLN A 261 -1.18 25.04 -9.68
C GLN A 261 -0.58 23.75 -9.10
N LEU A 262 0.27 23.06 -9.88
CA LEU A 262 0.97 21.85 -9.43
C LEU A 262 1.96 22.16 -8.30
N SER A 263 2.65 23.30 -8.36
CA SER A 263 3.53 23.77 -7.28
C SER A 263 2.73 24.00 -6.00
N GLY A 264 1.57 24.67 -6.09
CA GLY A 264 0.70 24.86 -4.93
C GLY A 264 0.20 23.55 -4.32
N LEU A 265 -0.19 22.58 -5.14
CA LEU A 265 -0.58 21.25 -4.67
C LEU A 265 0.58 20.53 -3.98
N LYS A 266 1.79 20.61 -4.52
CA LYS A 266 2.99 20.03 -3.91
C LYS A 266 3.27 20.60 -2.51
N ASP A 267 3.12 21.91 -2.33
CA ASP A 267 3.29 22.56 -1.03
C ASP A 267 2.21 22.12 -0.03
N THR A 268 0.96 21.99 -0.47
CA THR A 268 -0.11 21.47 0.40
C THR A 268 0.12 20.02 0.82
N LEU A 269 0.65 19.19 -0.09
CA LEU A 269 0.99 17.80 0.21
C LEU A 269 2.14 17.72 1.23
N ALA A 270 3.19 18.53 1.05
CA ALA A 270 4.29 18.61 2.00
C ALA A 270 3.83 19.08 3.41
N LEU A 271 2.83 19.97 3.49
CA LEU A 271 2.22 20.37 4.75
C LEU A 271 1.42 19.22 5.39
N GLN A 272 0.67 18.45 4.60
CA GLN A 272 -0.07 17.28 5.10
C GLN A 272 0.86 16.19 5.61
N GLU A 273 1.95 15.90 4.90
CA GLU A 273 2.97 14.93 5.34
C GLU A 273 3.60 15.33 6.68
N LYS A 274 3.93 16.62 6.85
CA LYS A 274 4.42 17.14 8.14
C LYS A 274 3.39 17.00 9.26
N ALA A 275 2.11 17.25 8.98
CA ALA A 275 1.04 17.09 9.96
C ALA A 275 0.85 15.62 10.37
N LEU A 276 0.89 14.70 9.42
CA LEU A 276 0.82 13.26 9.66
C LEU A 276 2.01 12.78 10.49
N ALA A 277 3.24 13.18 10.13
CA ALA A 277 4.43 12.83 10.91
C ALA A 277 4.37 13.36 12.36
N ALA A 278 3.78 14.53 12.58
CA ALA A 278 3.55 15.05 13.92
C ALA A 278 2.49 14.24 14.70
N GLN A 279 1.44 13.77 14.02
CA GLN A 279 0.41 12.90 14.61
C GLN A 279 0.97 11.53 14.99
N GLU A 280 1.77 10.92 14.12
CA GLU A 280 2.46 9.65 14.40
C GLU A 280 3.37 9.76 15.63
N LYS A 281 4.13 10.85 15.76
CA LYS A 281 4.94 11.12 16.96
C LYS A 281 4.10 11.23 18.23
N LYS A 282 2.92 11.85 18.16
CA LYS A 282 2.00 11.94 19.30
C LYS A 282 1.45 10.56 19.69
N LEU A 283 1.04 9.74 18.73
CA LEU A 283 0.56 8.38 18.98
C LEU A 283 1.66 7.49 19.55
N ALA A 284 2.88 7.59 19.05
CA ALA A 284 4.04 6.87 19.58
C ALA A 284 4.35 7.27 21.03
N ALA A 285 4.27 8.56 21.36
CA ALA A 285 4.43 9.03 22.74
C ALA A 285 3.30 8.54 23.65
N GLN A 286 2.06 8.53 23.16
CA GLN A 286 0.91 8.00 23.90
C GLN A 286 1.06 6.50 24.19
N ALA A 287 1.50 5.70 23.22
CA ALA A 287 1.76 4.28 23.40
C ALA A 287 2.86 4.01 24.45
N LYS A 288 3.93 4.82 24.47
CA LYS A 288 4.97 4.72 25.51
C LYS A 288 4.44 5.04 26.91
N ASN A 289 3.55 6.03 27.02
CA ASN A 289 2.93 6.38 28.29
C ASN A 289 1.99 5.26 28.79
N GLN A 290 1.20 4.67 27.90
CA GLN A 290 0.33 3.53 28.21
C GLN A 290 1.16 2.31 28.66
N ALA A 291 2.21 1.95 27.93
CA ALA A 291 3.10 0.84 28.31
C ALA A 291 3.75 1.07 29.69
N SER A 292 4.10 2.31 30.01
CA SER A 292 4.64 2.66 31.34
C SER A 292 3.57 2.53 32.43
N GLN A 293 2.34 2.96 32.15
CA GLN A 293 1.21 2.82 33.08
C GLN A 293 0.86 1.35 33.34
N GLU A 294 0.81 0.52 32.29
CA GLU A 294 0.59 -0.92 32.41
C GLU A 294 1.69 -1.59 33.26
N LYS A 295 2.95 -1.18 33.06
CA LYS A 295 4.07 -1.69 33.87
C LYS A 295 3.94 -1.30 35.35
N CYS A 296 3.49 -0.07 35.65
CA CYS A 296 3.23 0.35 37.03
C CYS A 296 2.09 -0.46 37.66
N LEU A 297 0.97 -0.63 36.96
CA LEU A 297 -0.17 -1.43 37.44
C LEU A 297 0.19 -2.90 37.63
N ALA A 298 0.97 -3.49 36.71
CA ALA A 298 1.47 -4.86 36.88
C ALA A 298 2.35 -5.02 38.13
N GLY A 299 3.18 -4.00 38.43
CA GLY A 299 3.94 -3.94 39.67
C GLY A 299 3.05 -3.90 40.92
N GLU A 300 2.01 -3.07 40.91
CA GLU A 300 1.05 -2.98 42.02
C GLU A 300 0.30 -4.31 42.25
N VAL A 301 -0.13 -4.98 41.17
CA VAL A 301 -0.77 -6.30 41.27
C VAL A 301 0.17 -7.34 41.86
N SER A 302 1.45 -7.34 41.47
CA SER A 302 2.46 -8.25 42.03
C SER A 302 2.69 -7.99 43.53
N ILE A 303 2.72 -6.72 43.95
CA ILE A 303 2.83 -6.36 45.37
C ILE A 303 1.58 -6.82 46.14
N GLN A 304 0.39 -6.66 45.58
CA GLN A 304 -0.85 -7.13 46.22
C GLN A 304 -0.90 -8.66 46.34
N GLU A 305 -0.47 -9.40 45.32
CA GLU A 305 -0.43 -10.85 45.33
C GLU A 305 0.57 -11.40 46.37
N THR A 306 1.76 -10.81 46.44
CA THR A 306 2.75 -11.18 47.46
C THR A 306 2.28 -10.84 48.88
N ALA A 307 1.61 -9.70 49.08
CA ALA A 307 1.00 -9.36 50.37
C ALA A 307 -0.12 -10.33 50.77
N LYS A 308 -0.95 -10.77 49.81
CA LYS A 308 -2.01 -11.77 50.06
C LYS A 308 -1.42 -13.12 50.47
N LEU A 309 -0.40 -13.60 49.77
CA LEU A 309 0.27 -14.86 50.11
C LEU A 309 0.95 -14.79 51.49
N ALA A 310 1.51 -13.63 51.86
CA ALA A 310 2.09 -13.44 53.19
C ALA A 310 1.03 -13.50 54.31
N LEU A 311 -0.15 -12.91 54.09
CA LEU A 311 -1.26 -13.00 55.05
C LEU A 311 -1.77 -14.44 55.19
N GLU A 312 -1.94 -15.17 54.08
CA GLU A 312 -2.37 -16.57 54.10
C GLU A 312 -1.35 -17.46 54.83
N ALA A 313 -0.05 -17.24 54.62
CA ALA A 313 0.99 -17.94 55.36
C ALA A 313 0.94 -17.65 56.88
N GLN A 314 0.65 -16.40 57.26
CA GLN A 314 0.51 -16.01 58.66
C GLN A 314 -0.70 -16.67 59.33
N GLU A 315 -1.82 -16.80 58.63
CA GLU A 315 -3.01 -17.51 59.13
C GLU A 315 -2.73 -19.00 59.36
N VAL A 316 -2.05 -19.67 58.42
CA VAL A 316 -1.65 -21.07 58.57
C VAL A 316 -0.68 -21.27 59.74
N GLU A 317 0.28 -20.36 59.94
CA GLU A 317 1.19 -20.42 61.08
C GLU A 317 0.44 -20.25 62.41
N ALA A 318 -0.51 -19.31 62.47
CA ALA A 318 -1.34 -19.09 63.66
C ALA A 318 -2.22 -20.30 64.00
N ASP A 319 -2.79 -20.96 62.99
CA ASP A 319 -3.60 -22.17 63.19
C ASP A 319 -2.76 -23.37 63.63
N ASN A 320 -1.57 -23.55 63.06
CA ASN A 320 -0.62 -24.56 63.50
C ASN A 320 -0.22 -24.34 64.97
N GLU A 321 -0.01 -23.09 65.40
CA GLU A 321 0.35 -22.78 66.78
C GLU A 321 -0.83 -23.01 67.74
N ARG A 322 -2.07 -22.70 67.33
CA ARG A 322 -3.27 -23.06 68.07
C ARG A 322 -3.40 -24.57 68.24
N GLU A 323 -3.12 -25.35 67.20
CA GLU A 323 -3.18 -26.81 67.27
C GLU A 323 -2.14 -27.38 68.24
N LYS A 324 -0.90 -26.87 68.19
CA LYS A 324 0.15 -27.24 69.16
C LYS A 324 -0.28 -26.92 70.60
N GLN A 325 -0.85 -25.73 70.83
CA GLN A 325 -1.34 -25.34 72.15
C GLN A 325 -2.46 -26.26 72.63
N GLN A 326 -3.42 -26.60 71.75
CA GLN A 326 -4.48 -27.55 72.09
C GLN A 326 -3.93 -28.95 72.42
N MET A 327 -2.90 -29.41 71.70
CA MET A 327 -2.25 -30.69 72.00
C MET A 327 -1.53 -30.65 73.36
N ALA A 328 -0.82 -29.55 73.66
CA ALA A 328 -0.18 -29.35 74.96
C ALA A 328 -1.21 -29.33 76.10
N ASP A 329 -2.32 -28.63 75.93
CA ASP A 329 -3.40 -28.57 76.93
C ASP A 329 -4.06 -29.94 77.16
N ARG A 330 -4.25 -30.73 76.09
CA ARG A 330 -4.75 -32.12 76.18
C ARG A 330 -3.79 -33.02 76.96
N MET A 331 -2.48 -32.92 76.68
CA MET A 331 -1.45 -33.66 77.41
C MET A 331 -1.42 -33.26 78.89
N ALA A 332 -1.48 -31.96 79.18
CA ALA A 332 -1.52 -31.44 80.56
C ALA A 332 -2.79 -31.87 81.31
N LYS A 333 -3.94 -31.97 80.63
CA LYS A 333 -5.16 -32.52 81.20
C LYS A 333 -5.03 -34.01 81.51
N MET A 334 -4.53 -34.80 80.56
CA MET A 334 -4.33 -36.24 80.75
C MET A 334 -3.38 -36.54 81.92
N GLN A 335 -2.34 -35.73 82.09
CA GLN A 335 -1.42 -35.83 83.21
C GLN A 335 -2.13 -35.56 84.55
N ARG A 336 -2.93 -34.48 84.64
CA ARG A 336 -3.72 -34.16 85.83
C ARG A 336 -4.72 -35.27 86.18
N ASP A 337 -5.43 -35.80 85.19
CA ASP A 337 -6.39 -36.89 85.40
C ASP A 337 -5.66 -38.16 85.90
N SER A 338 -4.49 -38.46 85.34
CA SER A 338 -3.62 -39.56 85.81
C SER A 338 -3.17 -39.38 87.25
N ASP A 339 -2.75 -38.17 87.62
CA ASP A 339 -2.30 -37.87 88.98
C ASP A 339 -3.46 -37.87 89.98
N GLN A 340 -4.67 -37.44 89.60
CA GLN A 340 -5.89 -37.59 90.40
C GLN A 340 -6.27 -39.06 90.62
N VAL A 341 -6.12 -39.91 89.60
CA VAL A 341 -6.36 -41.36 89.73
C VAL A 341 -5.36 -41.98 90.71
N LYS A 342 -4.09 -41.59 90.65
CA LYS A 342 -3.08 -42.04 91.62
C LYS A 342 -3.39 -41.57 93.03
N GLU A 343 -3.73 -40.30 93.20
CA GLU A 343 -4.10 -39.73 94.51
C GLU A 343 -5.33 -40.44 95.10
N LYS A 344 -6.37 -40.68 94.28
CA LYS A 344 -7.55 -41.44 94.69
C LYS A 344 -7.18 -42.87 95.10
N ALA A 345 -6.34 -43.56 94.32
CA ALA A 345 -5.90 -44.91 94.64
C ALA A 345 -5.08 -44.96 95.94
N GLN A 346 -4.23 -43.94 96.18
CA GLN A 346 -3.51 -43.77 97.44
C GLN A 346 -4.49 -43.57 98.60
N TRP A 347 -5.46 -42.66 98.46
CA TRP A 347 -6.47 -42.38 99.47
C TRP A 347 -7.32 -43.62 99.80
N GLU A 348 -7.76 -44.38 98.79
CA GLU A 348 -8.51 -45.63 98.99
C GLU A 348 -7.67 -46.69 99.72
N SER A 349 -6.37 -46.79 99.38
CA SER A 349 -5.43 -47.68 100.07
C SER A 349 -5.23 -47.27 101.53
N GLU A 350 -5.00 -45.98 101.81
CA GLU A 350 -4.86 -45.44 103.16
C GLU A 350 -6.13 -45.62 104.00
N MET A 351 -7.31 -45.37 103.42
CA MET A 351 -8.59 -45.56 104.10
C MET A 351 -8.84 -47.03 104.44
N THR A 352 -8.53 -47.95 103.51
CA THR A 352 -8.64 -49.39 103.74
C THR A 352 -7.71 -49.84 104.86
N GLU A 353 -6.48 -49.32 104.89
CA GLU A 353 -5.50 -49.63 105.94
C GLU A 353 -5.94 -49.08 107.30
N ARG A 354 -6.49 -47.86 107.35
CA ARG A 354 -7.07 -47.29 108.57
C ARG A 354 -8.21 -48.14 109.11
N ILE A 355 -9.14 -48.58 108.25
CA ILE A 355 -10.25 -49.46 108.65
C ILE A 355 -9.72 -50.79 109.20
N ARG A 356 -8.70 -51.40 108.58
CA ARG A 356 -8.06 -52.62 109.08
C ARG A 356 -7.41 -52.42 110.45
N GLN A 357 -6.71 -51.30 110.65
CA GLN A 357 -6.11 -50.95 111.93
C GLN A 357 -7.17 -50.79 113.01
N GLU A 358 -8.23 -50.02 112.75
CA GLU A 358 -9.35 -49.82 113.68
C GLU A 358 -10.06 -51.15 114.03
N LEU A 359 -10.30 -52.02 113.06
CA LEU A 359 -10.84 -53.36 113.28
C LEU A 359 -9.92 -54.21 114.16
N THR A 360 -8.62 -54.22 113.85
CA THR A 360 -7.61 -54.98 114.61
C THR A 360 -7.51 -54.49 116.05
N GLU A 361 -7.49 -53.18 116.26
CA GLU A 361 -7.51 -52.56 117.60
C GLU A 361 -8.83 -52.81 118.33
N GLY A 362 -9.96 -52.79 117.62
CA GLY A 362 -11.28 -53.16 118.15
C GLY A 362 -11.30 -54.60 118.64
N MET A 363 -10.77 -55.54 117.86
CA MET A 363 -10.62 -56.95 118.24
C MET A 363 -9.70 -57.11 119.46
N LYS A 364 -8.55 -56.43 119.49
CA LYS A 364 -7.64 -56.43 120.65
C LYS A 364 -8.33 -55.90 121.92
N ARG A 365 -9.11 -54.81 121.82
CA ARG A 365 -9.89 -54.26 122.94
C ARG A 365 -11.00 -55.19 123.41
N ALA A 366 -11.68 -55.88 122.49
CA ALA A 366 -12.70 -56.86 122.83
C ALA A 366 -12.10 -58.07 123.55
N LEU A 367 -10.96 -58.58 123.07
CA LEU A 367 -10.23 -59.68 123.71
C LEU A 367 -9.70 -59.32 125.10
N ALA A 368 -9.31 -58.07 125.35
CA ALA A 368 -8.84 -57.62 126.67
C ALA A 368 -9.96 -57.44 127.72
N ARG A 369 -11.24 -57.55 127.33
CA ARG A 369 -12.40 -57.46 128.24
C ARG A 369 -12.97 -58.81 128.64
N PHE A 370 -12.51 -59.88 128.00
CA PHE A 370 -12.66 -61.27 128.47
C PHE A 370 -11.44 -61.64 129.31
#